data_AF-A0A3D4Z5A5-F1
#
_entry.id   AF-A0A3D4Z5A5-F1
#
_cell.length_a   1.000
_cell.length_b   1.000
_cell.length_c   1.000
_cell.angle_alpha   90.00
_cell.angle_beta   90.00
_cell.angle_gamma   90.00
#
_symmetry.space_group_name_H-M   'P 1'
#
loop_
_entity.id
_entity.type
_entity.pdbx_description
1 polymer ?
#
loop_
_entity_poly.entity_id
_entity_poly.type
_entity_poly.pdbx_seq_one_letter_code
_entity_poly.pdbx_strand_id
1 'polypeptide(L)'
;AWYEARRKGLGEDFFLSLEAAFSSILRNPLSSPLVLKRGVRKSLLRRFPFGVFYLIDGKKIAVLAIFHLKRNPNIWQKRKVKRVRVRSS
;
A
#
# COMPACT_ATOMS: atom_id res chain seq x y z
N ALA A 1 -16.89 4.79 7.48
CA ALA A 1 -16.00 3.93 6.62
C ALA A 1 -15.81 2.53 7.24
N TRP A 2 -15.45 1.47 6.48
CA TRP A 2 -15.39 0.06 6.95
C TRP A 2 -14.51 -0.20 8.19
N TYR A 3 -13.61 0.73 8.55
CA TYR A 3 -12.70 0.63 9.71
C TYR A 3 -13.20 1.33 10.98
N GLU A 4 -14.03 2.37 10.89
CA GLU A 4 -14.52 3.10 12.09
C GLU A 4 -15.48 2.26 12.93
N ALA A 5 -16.19 1.33 12.29
CA ALA A 5 -17.20 0.49 12.94
C ALA A 5 -16.61 -0.61 13.85
N ARG A 6 -15.28 -0.81 13.88
CA ARG A 6 -14.64 -1.94 14.59
C ARG A 6 -13.92 -1.54 15.88
N ARG A 7 -13.40 -0.30 15.95
CA ARG A 7 -12.87 0.38 17.16
C ARG A 7 -12.65 1.85 16.78
N LYS A 8 -13.09 2.78 17.63
CA LYS A 8 -12.83 4.22 17.45
C LYS A 8 -11.30 4.45 17.39
N GLY A 9 -10.80 5.18 16.38
CA GLY A 9 -9.36 5.47 16.19
C GLY A 9 -8.55 4.44 15.38
N LEU A 10 -9.05 3.22 15.16
CA LEU A 10 -8.29 2.18 14.43
C LEU A 10 -8.11 2.53 12.93
N GLY A 11 -9.07 3.25 12.36
CA GLY A 11 -8.97 3.76 10.98
C GLY A 11 -7.92 4.86 10.84
N GLU A 12 -7.79 5.71 11.86
CA GLU A 12 -6.81 6.80 11.90
C GLU A 12 -5.38 6.26 12.06
N ASP A 13 -5.17 5.33 12.99
CA ASP A 13 -3.89 4.63 13.15
C ASP A 13 -3.44 3.92 11.86
N PHE A 14 -4.38 3.31 11.15
CA PHE A 14 -4.12 2.68 9.85
C PHE A 14 -3.72 3.71 8.80
N PHE A 15 -4.45 4.82 8.73
CA PHE A 15 -4.16 5.91 7.80
C PHE A 15 -2.78 6.52 8.07
N LEU A 16 -2.46 6.83 9.33
CA LEU A 16 -1.14 7.34 9.73
C LEU A 16 -0.02 6.35 9.39
N SER A 17 -0.24 5.05 9.59
CA SER A 17 0.73 4.02 9.21
C SER A 17 0.93 3.93 7.70
N LEU A 18 -0.12 4.19 6.92
CA LEU A 18 -0.06 4.22 5.46
C LEU A 18 0.68 5.46 4.95
N GLU A 19 0.38 6.63 5.49
CA GLU A 19 1.09 7.89 5.20
C GLU A 19 2.59 7.79 5.52
N ALA A 20 2.94 7.18 6.65
CA ALA A 20 4.34 6.93 7.00
C ALA A 20 5.03 6.01 5.98
N ALA A 21 4.33 4.98 5.50
CA ALA A 21 4.84 4.08 4.47
C ALA A 21 5.05 4.82 3.14
N PHE A 22 4.09 5.64 2.70
CA PHE A 22 4.23 6.45 1.49
C PHE A 22 5.37 7.46 1.60
N SER A 23 5.48 8.16 2.72
CA SER A 23 6.57 9.09 2.98
C SER A 23 7.94 8.40 2.91
N SER A 24 8.05 7.18 3.44
CA SER A 24 9.28 6.39 3.32
C SER A 24 9.58 5.98 1.88
N ILE A 25 8.56 5.58 1.13
CA ILE A 25 8.68 5.21 -0.29
C ILE A 25 9.12 6.42 -1.12
N LEU A 26 8.55 7.61 -0.89
CA LEU A 26 8.92 8.83 -1.60
C LEU A 26 10.36 9.28 -1.29
N ARG A 27 10.79 9.19 -0.02
CA ARG A 27 12.16 9.56 0.38
C ARG A 27 13.22 8.65 -0.21
N ASN A 28 12.98 7.33 -0.21
CA ASN A 28 13.91 6.37 -0.78
C ASN A 28 13.16 5.19 -1.42
N PRO A 29 12.72 5.33 -2.68
CA PRO A 29 11.94 4.30 -3.36
C PRO A 29 12.68 2.97 -3.53
N LEU A 30 14.02 3.00 -3.51
CA LEU A 30 14.87 1.83 -3.72
C LEU A 30 15.16 1.04 -2.43
N SER A 31 14.82 1.59 -1.26
CA SER A 31 15.01 0.94 0.05
C SER A 31 14.14 -0.29 0.26
N SER A 32 12.95 -0.36 -0.37
CA SER A 32 12.06 -1.51 -0.23
C SER A 32 12.53 -2.67 -1.12
N PRO A 33 12.51 -3.92 -0.64
CA PRO A 33 12.95 -5.07 -1.43
C PRO A 33 12.08 -5.30 -2.66
N LEU A 34 12.70 -5.84 -3.72
CA LEU A 34 12.00 -6.39 -4.87
C LEU A 34 11.31 -7.69 -4.48
N VAL A 35 10.03 -7.82 -4.83
CA VAL A 35 9.20 -8.97 -4.42
C VAL A 35 8.56 -9.71 -5.58
N LEU A 36 8.44 -9.10 -6.75
CA LEU A 36 7.93 -9.74 -7.96
C LEU A 36 8.83 -9.40 -9.15
N LYS A 37 8.73 -10.24 -10.18
CA LYS A 37 9.33 -9.97 -11.49
C LYS A 37 8.81 -8.61 -12.02
N ARG A 38 9.60 -7.95 -12.88
CA ARG A 38 9.32 -6.61 -13.46
C ARG A 38 9.51 -5.41 -12.51
N GLY A 39 10.33 -5.55 -11.47
CA GLY A 39 10.76 -4.39 -10.67
C GLY A 39 9.80 -4.00 -9.54
N VAL A 40 8.80 -4.83 -9.22
CA VAL A 40 7.83 -4.50 -8.15
C VAL A 40 8.48 -4.57 -6.79
N ARG A 41 8.30 -3.50 -6.01
CA ARG A 41 8.78 -3.36 -4.64
C ARG A 41 7.64 -3.43 -3.64
N LYS A 42 7.95 -3.85 -2.41
CA LYS A 42 6.98 -3.94 -1.30
C LYS A 42 7.48 -3.22 -0.06
N SER A 43 6.71 -2.24 0.39
CA SER A 43 6.88 -1.62 1.71
C SER A 43 5.84 -2.20 2.68
N LEU A 44 6.23 -2.46 3.93
CA LEU A 44 5.35 -2.98 4.97
C LEU A 44 4.82 -1.84 5.83
N LEU A 45 3.53 -1.91 6.20
CA LEU A 45 2.98 -1.05 7.24
C LEU A 45 3.45 -1.61 8.60
N ARG A 46 4.28 -0.88 9.36
CA ARG A 46 4.91 -1.41 10.59
C ARG A 46 3.92 -1.97 11.63
N ARG A 47 2.77 -1.32 11.81
CA ARG A 47 1.77 -1.68 12.84
C ARG A 47 0.67 -2.61 12.33
N PHE A 48 0.59 -2.84 11.02
CA PHE A 48 -0.51 -3.57 10.41
C PHE A 48 0.03 -4.65 9.47
N PRO A 49 -0.61 -5.81 9.37
CA PRO A 49 -0.19 -6.86 8.45
C PRO A 49 -0.55 -6.51 7.00
N PHE A 50 -0.19 -5.32 6.52
CA PHE A 50 -0.44 -4.80 5.19
C PHE A 50 0.87 -4.47 4.47
N GLY A 51 0.87 -4.61 3.15
CA GLY A 51 1.98 -4.20 2.30
C GLY A 51 1.51 -3.31 1.16
N VAL A 52 2.29 -2.25 0.88
CA VAL A 52 2.15 -1.39 -0.31
C VAL A 52 3.06 -1.95 -1.40
N PHE A 53 2.48 -2.35 -2.51
CA PHE A 53 3.17 -2.83 -3.70
C PHE A 53 3.24 -1.71 -4.73
N TYR A 54 4.44 -1.40 -5.21
CA TYR A 54 4.65 -0.28 -6.12
C TYR A 54 5.76 -0.52 -7.14
N LEU A 55 5.75 0.30 -8.19
CA LEU A 55 6.80 0.41 -9.20
C LEU A 55 7.39 1.81 -9.20
N ILE A 56 8.64 1.91 -9.61
CA ILE A 56 9.30 3.16 -9.93
C ILE A 56 9.23 3.32 -11.45
N ASP A 57 8.58 4.37 -11.91
CA ASP A 57 8.41 4.69 -13.32
C ASP A 57 9.00 6.07 -13.60
N GLY A 58 10.26 6.08 -14.04
CA GLY A 58 11.07 7.30 -14.14
C GLY A 58 11.16 8.04 -12.80
N LYS A 59 10.59 9.24 -12.74
CA LYS A 59 10.52 10.09 -11.53
C LYS A 59 9.24 9.90 -10.70
N LYS A 60 8.39 8.93 -11.06
CA LYS A 60 7.10 8.70 -10.41
C LYS A 60 7.07 7.36 -9.70
N ILE A 61 6.16 7.24 -8.74
CA ILE A 61 5.88 6.01 -8.02
C ILE A 61 4.46 5.58 -8.34
N ALA A 62 4.31 4.41 -8.95
CA ALA A 62 3.01 3.82 -9.25
C ALA A 62 2.65 2.79 -8.18
N VAL A 63 1.70 3.12 -7.31
CA VAL A 63 1.15 2.17 -6.34
C VAL A 63 0.22 1.21 -7.07
N LEU A 64 0.58 -0.07 -7.08
CA LEU A 64 -0.17 -1.12 -7.75
C LEU A 64 -1.29 -1.66 -6.85
N ALA A 65 -0.98 -1.86 -5.56
CA ALA A 65 -1.92 -2.42 -4.60
C ALA A 65 -1.49 -2.18 -3.15
N ILE A 66 -2.47 -2.23 -2.25
CA ILE A 66 -2.27 -2.29 -0.80
C ILE A 66 -3.03 -3.50 -0.28
N PHE A 67 -2.33 -4.50 0.26
CA PHE A 67 -2.93 -5.78 0.62
C PHE A 67 -2.61 -6.24 2.04
N HIS A 68 -3.59 -6.85 2.69
CA HIS A 68 -3.43 -7.54 3.97
C HIS A 68 -2.68 -8.86 3.76
N LEU A 69 -1.42 -8.94 4.20
CA LEU A 69 -0.48 -10.02 3.95
C LEU A 69 -0.81 -11.32 4.70
N LYS A 70 -1.52 -11.23 5.83
CA LYS A 70 -1.97 -12.42 6.59
C LYS A 70 -3.33 -12.96 6.13
N ARG A 71 -4.01 -12.33 5.15
CA ARG A 71 -5.36 -12.73 4.73
C ARG A 71 -5.25 -13.61 3.48
N ASN A 72 -5.96 -14.74 3.48
CA ASN A 72 -5.86 -15.80 2.47
C ASN A 72 -5.93 -15.25 1.02
N PRO A 73 -4.99 -15.64 0.12
CA PRO A 73 -4.92 -15.25 -1.29
C PRO A 73 -6.25 -15.21 -2.08
N ASN A 74 -7.17 -16.10 -1.73
CA ASN A 74 -8.40 -16.33 -2.50
C ASN A 74 -9.44 -15.20 -2.45
N ILE A 75 -9.27 -14.21 -1.57
CA ILE A 75 -10.28 -13.16 -1.36
C ILE A 75 -10.13 -11.97 -2.34
N TRP A 76 -8.92 -11.70 -2.86
CA TRP A 76 -8.67 -10.50 -3.67
C TRP A 76 -8.84 -10.70 -5.18
N GLN A 77 -8.85 -11.94 -5.69
CA GLN A 77 -9.20 -12.22 -7.09
C GLN A 77 -10.61 -11.72 -7.46
N LYS A 78 -11.51 -11.56 -6.47
CA LYS A 78 -12.87 -11.02 -6.67
C LYS A 78 -12.96 -9.50 -6.66
N ARG A 79 -11.88 -8.75 -6.39
CA ARG A 79 -11.93 -7.28 -6.31
C ARG A 79 -11.39 -6.64 -7.58
N LYS A 80 -12.29 -6.07 -8.39
CA LYS A 80 -11.95 -5.18 -9.52
C LYS A 80 -11.08 -4.03 -9.00
N VAL A 81 -9.82 -3.98 -9.42
CA VAL A 81 -8.89 -2.89 -9.10
C VAL A 81 -9.49 -1.58 -9.63
N LYS A 82 -9.94 -0.69 -8.72
CA LYS A 82 -10.29 0.67 -9.11
C LYS A 82 -8.99 1.42 -9.36
N ARG A 83 -8.75 1.80 -10.62
CA ARG A 83 -7.67 2.74 -10.97
C ARG A 83 -7.99 4.09 -10.32
N VAL A 84 -7.32 4.39 -9.22
CA VAL A 84 -7.35 5.74 -8.63
C VAL A 84 -6.37 6.58 -9.41
N ARG A 85 -6.86 7.49 -10.26
CA ARG A 85 -6.04 8.56 -10.83
C ARG A 85 -5.84 9.61 -9.75
N VAL A 86 -4.66 9.65 -9.14
CA VAL A 86 -4.25 10.79 -8.33
C VAL A 86 -3.98 11.93 -9.31
N ARG A 87 -4.88 12.91 -9.37
CA ARG A 87 -4.65 14.18 -10.08
C ARG A 87 -3.76 15.04 -9.18
N SER A 88 -2.54 15.29 -9.60
CA SER A 88 -1.72 16.40 -9.11
C SER A 88 -2.42 17.70 -9.53
N SER A 89 -2.89 18.47 -8.55
CA SER A 89 -3.24 19.89 -8.73
C SER A 89 -1.99 20.73 -8.50
#